data_AF-A0A8J3RGI0-F1
#
_entry.id   AF-A0A8J3RGI0-F1
#
_cell.length_a   1.000
_cell.length_b   1.000
_cell.length_c   1.000
_cell.angle_alpha   90.00
_cell.angle_beta   90.00
_cell.angle_gamma   90.00
#
_symmetry.space_group_name_H-M   'P 1'
#
loop_
_entity.id
_entity.type
_entity.pdbx_description
1 polymer ?
#
loop_
_entity_poly.entity_id
_entity_poly.type
_entity_poly.pdbx_seq_one_letter_code
_entity_poly.pdbx_strand_id
1 'polypeptide(L)'
;MRELEFSGGVPQDWVLAVRWRPGRAGGMHPQVYGIALSVHPVRSADRAEIREALRKDVLPELRSWITQAVTAPETWTTASHWLGWQWTERRVFESEETS
;
A
#
# COMPACT_ATOMS: atom_id res chain seq x y z
N MET A 1 2.49 3.94 19.28
CA MET A 1 2.94 3.96 17.87
C MET A 1 2.28 2.75 17.21
N ARG A 2 1.17 2.93 16.47
CA ARG A 2 0.48 1.82 15.81
C ARG A 2 1.25 1.46 14.54
N GLU A 3 2.29 0.66 14.73
CA GLU A 3 2.71 -0.30 13.71
C GLU A 3 1.45 -1.10 13.34
N LEU A 4 1.15 -1.23 12.05
CA LEU A 4 0.25 -2.30 11.63
C LEU A 4 1.06 -3.57 11.87
N GLU A 5 1.05 -4.05 13.11
CA GLU A 5 1.27 -5.45 13.36
C GLU A 5 0.17 -6.13 12.55
N PHE A 6 0.57 -6.83 11.49
CA PHE A 6 -0.25 -7.90 10.93
C PHE A 6 -0.28 -9.00 12.00
N SER A 7 -0.96 -8.73 13.14
CA SER A 7 -1.20 -9.65 14.25
C SER A 7 -2.23 -10.67 13.78
N GLY A 8 -1.74 -11.63 13.02
CA GLY A 8 -2.52 -12.60 12.25
C GLY A 8 -1.80 -12.74 10.93
N GLY A 9 -0.96 -13.78 10.81
CA GLY A 9 0.02 -13.95 9.75
C GLY A 9 -0.45 -13.40 8.41
N VAL A 10 0.38 -12.57 7.77
CA VAL A 10 0.12 -12.01 6.44
C VAL A 10 -0.42 -13.13 5.55
N PRO A 11 -1.64 -13.01 4.98
CA PRO A 11 -2.12 -13.97 4.01
C PRO A 11 -1.05 -14.09 2.92
N GLN A 12 -0.67 -15.32 2.53
CA GLN A 12 0.43 -15.55 1.56
C GLN A 12 0.20 -14.88 0.20
N ASP A 13 -0.99 -14.33 -0.01
CA ASP A 13 -1.45 -13.72 -1.23
C ASP A 13 -1.10 -12.23 -1.33
N TRP A 14 -0.75 -11.51 -0.26
CA TRP A 14 -0.37 -10.09 -0.43
C TRP A 14 0.99 -9.95 -1.11
N VAL A 15 1.10 -9.05 -2.10
CA VAL A 15 2.36 -8.83 -2.85
C VAL A 15 2.92 -7.43 -2.68
N LEU A 16 2.06 -6.42 -2.56
CA LEU A 16 2.45 -5.03 -2.36
C LEU A 16 1.38 -4.32 -1.53
N ALA A 17 1.82 -3.41 -0.65
CA ALA A 17 0.93 -2.49 0.03
C ALA A 17 1.59 -1.10 0.14
N VAL A 18 0.76 -0.06 0.08
CA VAL A 18 1.13 1.34 0.32
C VAL A 18 0.24 1.92 1.42
N ARG A 19 0.81 2.79 2.25
CA ARG A 19 0.08 3.50 3.31
C ARG A 19 0.46 4.97 3.35
N TRP A 20 -0.55 5.82 3.37
CA TRP A 20 -0.44 7.23 3.70
C TRP A 20 -0.41 7.40 5.22
N ARG A 21 0.60 8.13 5.71
CA ARG A 21 0.74 8.48 7.12
C ARG A 21 0.56 9.99 7.29
N PRO A 22 -0.49 10.44 8.00
CA PRO A 22 -0.66 11.85 8.32
C PRO A 22 0.48 12.31 9.24
N GLY A 23 0.97 13.53 9.05
CA GLY A 23 2.16 14.03 9.77
C GLY A 23 2.02 14.09 11.29
N ARG A 24 0.80 14.04 11.83
CA ARG A 24 0.55 14.00 13.27
C ARG A 24 0.82 12.62 13.89
N ALA A 25 0.96 11.56 13.09
CA ALA A 25 1.19 10.21 13.57
C ALA A 25 2.69 9.90 13.70
N GLY A 26 3.22 9.82 14.93
CA GLY A 26 4.53 9.23 15.21
C GLY A 26 5.72 10.20 15.34
N GLY A 27 5.48 11.49 15.60
CA GLY A 27 6.55 12.47 15.87
C GLY A 27 7.09 13.21 14.64
N MET A 28 6.45 13.04 13.48
CA MET A 28 6.71 13.87 12.30
C MET A 28 6.15 15.29 12.50
N HIS A 29 6.76 16.29 11.87
CA HIS A 29 6.23 17.65 11.90
C HIS A 29 4.81 17.66 11.30
N PRO A 30 3.84 18.41 11.84
CA PRO A 30 2.43 18.34 11.45
C PRO A 30 2.12 18.65 9.97
N GLN A 31 3.11 19.13 9.21
CA GLN A 31 3.04 19.38 7.76
C GLN A 31 3.84 18.37 6.92
N VAL A 32 4.45 17.36 7.54
CA VAL A 32 5.24 16.32 6.87
C VAL A 32 4.41 15.06 6.77
N TYR A 33 3.98 14.72 5.56
CA TYR A 33 3.28 13.46 5.29
C TYR A 33 4.27 12.36 4.92
N GLY A 34 3.95 11.11 5.26
CA GLY A 34 4.76 9.95 4.93
C GLY A 34 4.03 8.98 4.01
N ILE A 35 4.77 8.37 3.09
CA ILE A 35 4.31 7.21 2.32
C ILE A 35 5.15 6.01 2.77
N ALA A 36 4.50 4.94 3.21
CA ALA A 36 5.15 3.68 3.54
C ALA A 36 4.77 2.62 2.50
N LEU A 37 5.78 1.97 1.91
CA LEU A 37 5.62 0.86 0.97
C LEU A 37 6.09 -0.44 1.62
N SER A 38 5.30 -1.50 1.48
CA SER A 38 5.62 -2.84 1.98
C SER A 38 5.51 -3.84 0.84
N VAL A 39 6.61 -4.56 0.57
CA VAL A 39 6.65 -5.65 -0.41
C VAL A 39 6.71 -6.96 0.36
N HIS A 40 5.80 -7.88 0.06
CA HIS A 40 5.70 -9.14 0.78
C HIS A 40 6.44 -10.26 0.04
N PRO A 41 6.99 -11.26 0.77
CA PRO A 41 7.63 -12.41 0.13
C PRO A 41 6.64 -13.19 -0.72
N VAL A 42 7.08 -13.58 -1.91
CA VAL A 42 6.28 -14.40 -2.85
C VAL A 42 6.95 -15.73 -3.14
N ARG A 43 6.15 -16.74 -3.45
CA ARG A 43 6.65 -18.07 -3.83
C ARG A 43 7.54 -17.97 -5.07
N SER A 44 8.66 -18.70 -5.07
CA SER A 44 9.63 -18.66 -6.17
C SER A 44 9.05 -19.05 -7.53
N ALA A 45 8.09 -19.98 -7.55
CA ALA A 45 7.40 -20.42 -8.77
C ALA A 45 6.58 -19.30 -9.43
N ASP A 46 6.05 -18.36 -8.63
CA ASP A 46 5.13 -17.32 -9.09
C ASP A 46 5.84 -15.97 -9.34
N ARG A 47 7.15 -15.85 -8.99
CA ARG A 47 7.89 -14.57 -9.03
C ARG A 47 7.87 -13.87 -10.39
N ALA A 48 8.04 -14.62 -11.47
CA ALA A 48 8.12 -14.02 -12.81
C ALA A 48 6.77 -13.40 -13.19
N GLU A 49 5.70 -14.16 -12.98
CA GLU A 49 4.34 -13.75 -13.31
C GLU A 49 3.86 -12.59 -12.42
N ILE A 50 4.13 -12.67 -11.11
CA ILE A 50 3.85 -11.59 -10.17
C ILE A 50 4.63 -10.33 -10.56
N ARG A 51 5.90 -10.44 -10.97
CA ARG A 51 6.70 -9.28 -11.40
C ARG A 51 6.12 -8.62 -12.64
N GLU A 52 5.65 -9.41 -13.61
CA GLU A 52 5.01 -8.88 -14.81
C GLU A 52 3.68 -8.19 -14.48
N ALA A 53 2.83 -8.83 -13.67
CA ALA A 53 1.58 -8.23 -13.21
C ALA A 53 1.80 -6.96 -12.39
N LEU A 54 2.79 -6.97 -11.48
CA LEU A 54 3.17 -5.78 -10.72
C LEU A 54 3.56 -4.63 -11.65
N ARG A 55 4.37 -4.91 -12.68
CA ARG A 55 4.86 -3.88 -13.58
C ARG A 55 3.76 -3.33 -14.49
N LYS A 56 2.86 -4.19 -14.95
CA LYS A 56 1.83 -3.86 -15.94
C LYS A 56 0.62 -3.19 -15.30
N ASP A 57 0.18 -3.71 -14.16
CA ASP A 57 -1.11 -3.35 -13.57
C ASP A 57 -0.90 -2.54 -12.28
N VAL A 58 -0.08 -3.04 -11.35
CA VAL A 58 0.04 -2.46 -9.99
C VAL A 58 0.84 -1.16 -9.92
N LEU A 59 2.00 -1.08 -10.58
CA LEU A 59 2.84 0.12 -10.50
C LEU A 59 2.16 1.36 -11.11
N PRO A 60 1.44 1.26 -12.24
CA PRO A 60 0.61 2.37 -12.73
C PRO A 60 -0.49 2.80 -11.75
N GLU A 61 -1.20 1.85 -11.14
CA GLU A 61 -2.24 2.14 -10.14
C GLU A 61 -1.64 2.79 -8.88
N LEU A 62 -0.54 2.26 -8.36
CA LEU A 62 0.20 2.84 -7.25
C LEU A 62 0.62 4.28 -7.55
N ARG A 63 1.13 4.55 -8.76
CA ARG A 63 1.49 5.90 -9.18
C ARG A 63 0.27 6.81 -9.21
N SER A 64 -0.87 6.33 -9.73
CA SER A 64 -2.12 7.09 -9.74
C SER A 64 -2.56 7.44 -8.32
N TRP A 65 -2.58 6.44 -7.42
CA TRP A 65 -2.96 6.61 -6.03
C TRP A 65 -2.05 7.61 -5.30
N ILE A 66 -0.72 7.50 -5.46
CA ILE A 66 0.23 8.47 -4.88
C ILE A 66 -0.02 9.87 -5.44
N THR A 67 -0.25 10.00 -6.75
CA THR A 67 -0.52 11.30 -7.38
C THR A 67 -1.79 11.93 -6.82
N GLN A 68 -2.85 11.14 -6.66
CA GLN A 68 -4.09 11.59 -6.03
C GLN A 68 -3.83 12.03 -4.59
N ALA A 69 -3.17 11.19 -3.79
CA ALA A 69 -2.85 11.45 -2.38
C ALA A 69 -2.08 12.76 -2.17
N VAL A 70 -1.08 13.07 -3.01
CA VAL A 70 -0.30 14.31 -2.89
C VAL A 70 -1.06 15.56 -3.33
N THR A 71 -2.08 15.40 -4.17
CA THR A 71 -2.97 16.50 -4.61
C THR A 71 -4.27 16.57 -3.82
N ALA A 72 -4.47 15.66 -2.87
CA ALA A 72 -5.72 15.51 -2.14
C ALA A 72 -5.94 16.71 -1.20
N PRO A 73 -7.21 17.06 -0.91
CA PRO A 73 -7.53 18.12 0.04
C PRO A 73 -7.01 17.78 1.44
N GLU A 74 -6.79 18.82 2.26
CA GLU A 74 -6.24 18.68 3.61
C GLU A 74 -7.02 17.66 4.46
N THR A 75 -8.36 17.64 4.32
CA THR A 75 -9.24 16.68 5.00
C THR A 75 -8.86 15.23 4.72
N TRP A 76 -8.47 14.88 3.49
CA TRP A 76 -8.00 13.55 3.13
C TRP A 76 -6.63 13.28 3.76
N THR A 77 -5.70 14.23 3.65
CA THR A 77 -4.31 14.04 4.12
C THR A 77 -4.16 13.87 5.64
N THR A 78 -5.20 14.20 6.41
CA THR A 78 -5.23 14.06 7.87
C THR A 78 -5.63 12.67 8.38
N ALA A 79 -6.25 11.85 7.53
CA ALA A 79 -6.61 10.47 7.85
C ALA A 79 -5.52 9.48 7.39
N SER A 80 -5.54 8.26 7.93
CA SER A 80 -4.68 7.19 7.40
C SER A 80 -5.39 6.49 6.26
N HIS A 81 -4.69 6.34 5.13
CA HIS A 81 -5.20 5.60 3.97
C HIS A 81 -4.24 4.48 3.63
N TRP A 82 -4.75 3.37 3.16
CA TRP A 82 -3.93 2.25 2.70
C TRP A 82 -4.46 1.72 1.36
N LEU A 83 -3.58 1.15 0.57
CA LEU A 83 -3.94 0.46 -0.66
C LEU A 83 -3.07 -0.78 -0.77
N GLY A 84 -3.69 -1.92 -0.96
CA GLY A 84 -3.03 -3.22 -1.02
C GLY A 84 -3.36 -3.97 -2.29
N TRP A 85 -2.43 -4.81 -2.72
CA TRP A 85 -2.60 -5.71 -3.85
C TRP A 85 -2.36 -7.15 -3.41
N GLN A 86 -3.37 -7.98 -3.64
CA GLN A 86 -3.35 -9.42 -3.39
C GLN A 86 -3.20 -10.17 -4.70
N TRP A 87 -2.40 -11.23 -4.68
CA TRP A 87 -2.19 -12.19 -5.74
C TRP A 87 -2.98 -13.46 -5.45
N THR A 88 -4.10 -13.63 -6.13
CA THR A 88 -4.88 -14.87 -6.06
C THR A 88 -5.29 -15.28 -7.47
N GLU A 89 -5.33 -16.59 -7.73
CA GLU A 89 -5.72 -17.15 -9.04
C GLU A 89 -5.01 -16.51 -10.25
N ARG A 90 -3.72 -16.16 -10.09
CA ARG A 90 -2.89 -15.50 -11.11
C ARG A 90 -3.37 -14.09 -11.51
N ARG A 91 -4.07 -13.41 -10.60
CA ARG A 91 -4.58 -12.05 -10.79
C ARG A 91 -4.28 -11.20 -9.57
N VAL A 92 -4.21 -9.90 -9.82
CA VAL A 92 -4.07 -8.91 -8.76
C VAL A 92 -5.45 -8.36 -8.38
N PHE A 93 -5.71 -8.25 -7.08
CA PHE A 93 -6.90 -7.64 -6.51
C PHE A 93 -6.51 -6.47 -5.61
N GLU A 94 -7.14 -5.32 -5.85
CA GLU A 94 -6.99 -4.13 -5.05
C GLU A 94 -7.83 -4.22 -3.77
N SER A 95 -7.31 -3.70 -2.67
CA SER A 95 -8.05 -3.50 -1.43
C SER A 95 -7.69 -2.15 -0.83
N GLU A 96 -8.69 -1.28 -0.67
CA GLU A 96 -8.58 0.04 -0.03
C GLU A 96 -9.41 0.06 1.25
N GLU A 97 -8.93 0.75 2.29
CA GLU A 97 -9.71 1.17 3.45
C GLU A 97 -9.15 2.51 3.98
N THR A 98 -10.01 3.23 4.70
CA THR A 98 -9.68 4.51 5.30
C THR A 98 -9.98 4.39 6.79
N SER A 99 -9.01 4.78 7.63
CA SER A 99 -9.11 4.78 9.10
C SER A 99 -9.03 6.18 9.66
#